data_AF-A0A1E5UXZ8-F1
#
_entry.id   AF-A0A1E5UXZ8-F1
#
_cell.length_a   1.000
_cell.length_b   1.000
_cell.length_c   1.000
_cell.angle_alpha   90.00
_cell.angle_beta   90.00
_cell.angle_gamma   90.00
#
_symmetry.space_group_name_H-M   'P 1'
#
loop_
_entity.id
_entity.type
_entity.pdbx_description
1 polymer ?
#
loop_
_entity_poly.entity_id
_entity_poly.type
_entity_poly.pdbx_seq_one_letter_code
_entity_poly.pdbx_strand_id
1 'polypeptide(L)'
;MGRLNYSIVLIALALSAPLAALVGDPDILTDYILLANAKPRTITGEFFIHTGFRVAMSINMTMLMPNFMATKGTMMEFPELNG
;
A
#
# COMPACT_ATOMS: atom_id res chain seq x y z
N MET A 1 11.88 -35.49 30.69
CA MET A 1 12.64 -34.64 29.76
C MET A 1 12.28 -35.07 28.35
N GLY A 2 11.42 -34.31 27.65
CA GLY A 2 10.86 -34.72 26.36
C GLY A 2 11.91 -34.66 25.25
N ARG A 3 12.06 -35.75 24.48
CA ARG A 3 12.93 -35.77 23.30
C ARG A 3 12.30 -34.89 22.21
N LEU A 4 12.98 -33.81 21.83
CA LEU A 4 12.59 -33.01 20.66
C LEU A 4 12.89 -33.83 19.40
N ASN A 5 11.84 -34.27 18.71
CA ASN A 5 11.96 -34.95 17.43
C ASN A 5 12.30 -33.91 16.35
N TYR A 6 13.55 -33.92 15.88
CA TYR A 6 14.07 -32.95 14.90
C TYR A 6 13.21 -32.84 13.64
N SER A 7 12.58 -33.94 13.21
CA SER A 7 11.65 -33.93 12.07
C SER A 7 10.43 -33.04 12.29
N ILE A 8 9.91 -32.95 13.51
CA ILE A 8 8.76 -32.09 13.84
C ILE A 8 9.18 -30.62 13.75
N VAL A 9 10.39 -30.29 14.21
CA VAL A 9 10.94 -28.93 14.15
C VAL A 9 11.16 -28.51 12.70
N LEU A 10 11.68 -29.40 11.86
CA LEU A 10 11.90 -29.13 10.42
C LEU A 10 10.58 -28.95 9.66
N ILE A 11 9.58 -29.78 9.96
CA ILE A 11 8.24 -29.66 9.35
C ILE A 11 7.58 -28.34 9.78
N ALA A 12 7.64 -27.99 11.07
CA ALA A 12 7.10 -26.72 11.57
C ALA A 12 7.79 -25.50 10.94
N LEU A 13 9.10 -25.56 10.74
CA LEU A 13 9.86 -24.48 10.09
C LEU A 13 9.49 -24.34 8.61
N ALA A 14 9.36 -25.45 7.88
CA ALA A 14 8.96 -25.46 6.47
C ALA A 14 7.53 -24.92 6.26
N LEU A 15 6.60 -25.21 7.16
CA LEU A 15 5.23 -24.69 7.14
C LEU A 15 5.14 -23.20 7.51
N SER A 16 6.14 -22.67 8.25
CA SER A 16 6.17 -21.26 8.66
C SER A 16 6.73 -20.32 7.59
N ALA A 17 7.54 -20.83 6.66
CA ALA A 17 8.22 -20.05 5.64
C ALA A 17 7.31 -19.34 4.60
N PRO A 18 6.22 -19.94 4.09
CA PRO A 18 5.46 -19.32 3.00
C PRO A 18 4.57 -18.14 3.44
N LEU A 19 4.36 -17.91 4.73
CA LEU A 19 3.54 -16.77 5.19
C LEU A 19 4.24 -15.41 5.03
N ALA A 20 5.57 -15.39 4.92
CA ALA A 20 6.34 -14.14 4.85
C ALA A 20 6.43 -13.54 3.44
N ALA A 21 6.13 -14.32 2.38
CA ALA A 21 6.26 -13.88 0.99
C ALA A 21 4.96 -13.30 0.40
N LEU A 22 3.86 -13.27 1.16
CA LEU A 22 2.54 -12.81 0.71
C LEU A 22 2.26 -11.34 1.10
N VAL A 23 3.30 -10.50 1.20
CA VAL A 23 3.18 -9.08 1.57
C VAL A 23 3.78 -8.18 0.48
N GLY A 24 3.90 -8.70 -0.75
CA GLY A 24 4.11 -7.85 -1.93
C GLY A 24 2.77 -7.47 -2.52
N ASP A 25 2.61 -6.23 -2.95
CA ASP A 25 1.52 -5.89 -3.87
C ASP A 25 1.68 -6.74 -5.14
N PRO A 26 0.60 -7.36 -5.65
CA PRO A 26 0.68 -8.17 -6.86
C PRO A 26 1.24 -7.34 -8.02
N ASP A 27 2.02 -7.96 -8.90
CA ASP A 27 2.57 -7.26 -10.06
C ASP A 27 1.45 -6.81 -11.01
N ILE A 28 1.51 -5.55 -11.46
CA ILE A 28 0.68 -5.05 -12.56
C ILE A 28 1.05 -5.75 -13.87
N LEU A 29 0.04 -6.25 -14.59
CA LEU A 29 0.21 -6.80 -15.94
C LEU A 29 0.09 -5.74 -17.05
N THR A 30 -0.25 -4.50 -16.67
CA THR A 30 -0.47 -3.35 -17.56
C THR A 30 0.16 -2.10 -16.95
N ASP A 31 0.38 -1.05 -17.74
CA ASP A 31 1.00 0.20 -17.25
C ASP A 31 0.21 0.89 -16.12
N TYR A 32 -1.11 0.64 -16.05
CA TYR A 32 -2.02 1.10 -14.98
C TYR A 32 -3.28 0.22 -14.94
N ILE A 33 -3.94 0.16 -13.78
CA ILE A 33 -5.26 -0.47 -13.62
C ILE A 33 -6.32 0.63 -13.53
N LEU A 34 -7.34 0.54 -14.38
CA LEU A 34 -8.45 1.47 -14.39
C LEU A 34 -9.55 0.98 -13.45
N LEU A 35 -10.24 1.93 -12.81
CA LEU A 35 -11.52 1.64 -12.18
C LEU A 35 -12.47 1.05 -13.23
N ALA A 36 -13.26 0.05 -12.83
CA ALA A 36 -14.17 -0.69 -13.72
C ALA A 36 -15.17 0.20 -14.51
N ASN A 37 -15.38 1.45 -14.07
CA ASN A 37 -16.25 2.44 -14.71
C ASN A 37 -15.52 3.64 -15.36
N ALA A 38 -14.18 3.63 -15.37
CA ALA A 38 -13.41 4.70 -15.98
C ALA A 38 -13.54 4.61 -17.51
N LYS A 39 -14.03 5.68 -18.13
CA LYS A 39 -14.10 5.76 -19.60
C LYS A 39 -12.71 6.04 -20.14
N PRO A 40 -12.24 5.32 -21.18
CA PRO A 40 -10.91 5.52 -21.76
C PRO A 40 -10.62 6.96 -22.18
N ARG A 41 -11.66 7.71 -22.58
CA ARG A 41 -11.57 9.11 -22.99
C ARG A 41 -11.32 10.09 -21.84
N THR A 42 -11.54 9.66 -20.59
CA THR A 42 -11.38 10.48 -19.38
C THR A 42 -10.01 10.26 -18.71
N ILE A 43 -9.20 9.34 -19.22
CA ILE A 43 -7.85 9.07 -18.73
C ILE A 43 -6.91 10.08 -19.39
N THR A 44 -6.67 11.19 -18.70
CA THR A 44 -5.70 12.22 -19.09
C THR A 44 -4.56 12.24 -18.07
N GLY A 45 -3.49 13.00 -18.33
CA GLY A 45 -2.38 13.12 -17.39
C GLY A 45 -2.82 13.59 -15.99
N GLU A 46 -3.92 14.36 -15.89
CA GLU A 46 -4.50 14.83 -14.63
C GLU A 46 -5.09 13.71 -13.77
N PHE A 47 -5.46 12.57 -14.36
CA PHE A 47 -6.01 11.42 -13.63
C PHE A 47 -5.02 10.87 -12.60
N PHE A 48 -3.72 10.94 -12.89
CA PHE A 48 -2.65 10.45 -12.00
C PHE A 48 -2.11 11.53 -11.05
N ILE A 49 -2.72 12.71 -11.01
CA ILE A 49 -2.26 13.81 -10.17
C ILE A 49 -3.10 13.87 -8.89
N HIS A 50 -2.57 13.34 -7.79
CA HIS A 50 -3.18 13.51 -6.47
C HIS A 50 -2.80 14.86 -5.83
N THR A 51 -3.78 15.72 -5.60
CA THR A 51 -3.56 17.06 -5.00
C THR A 51 -3.92 17.15 -3.51
N GLY A 52 -4.42 16.07 -2.90
CA GLY A 52 -4.93 16.06 -1.51
C GLY A 52 -3.90 16.50 -0.45
N PHE A 53 -2.61 16.28 -0.70
CA PHE A 53 -1.54 16.70 0.22
C PHE A 53 -1.32 18.22 0.27
N ARG A 54 -1.81 18.99 -0.70
CA ARG A 54 -1.65 20.45 -0.73
C ARG A 54 -2.36 21.13 0.44
N VAL A 55 -3.48 20.57 0.90
CA VAL A 55 -4.25 21.10 2.03
C VAL A 55 -3.44 21.00 3.33
N ALA A 56 -2.73 19.88 3.54
CA ALA A 56 -1.86 19.69 4.70
C ALA A 56 -0.68 20.69 4.71
N MET A 57 -0.18 21.09 3.54
CA MET A 57 0.87 22.11 3.40
C MET A 57 0.35 23.55 3.50
N SER A 58 -0.95 23.77 3.28
CA SER A 58 -1.62 25.07 3.42
C SER A 58 -2.08 25.37 4.84
N ILE A 59 -2.02 24.38 5.76
CA ILE A 59 -2.13 24.64 7.19
C ILE A 59 -1.01 25.62 7.52
N ASN A 60 -1.39 26.78 8.04
CA ASN A 60 -0.46 27.85 8.34
C ASN A 60 0.70 27.29 9.19
N MET A 61 1.88 27.11 8.58
CA MET A 61 3.10 26.61 9.23
C MET A 61 3.55 27.48 10.42
N THR A 62 2.92 28.64 10.61
CA THR A 62 3.09 29.50 11.79
C THR A 62 2.34 28.98 13.02
N MET A 63 1.39 28.05 12.87
CA MET A 63 0.81 27.32 13.99
C MET A 63 1.74 26.17 14.37
N LEU A 64 2.35 26.28 15.55
CA LEU A 64 3.21 25.26 16.13
C LEU A 64 2.41 23.94 16.21
N MET A 65 2.71 22.97 15.36
CA MET A 65 2.08 21.65 15.43
C MET A 65 2.58 20.98 16.71
N PRO A 66 1.73 20.79 17.74
CA PRO A 66 2.21 20.31 19.04
C PRO A 66 2.69 18.85 19.01
N ASN A 67 2.32 18.10 17.96
CA ASN A 67 2.66 16.69 17.75
C ASN A 67 2.97 16.41 16.27
N PHE A 68 3.66 15.30 16.00
CA PHE A 68 3.88 14.77 14.66
C PHE A 68 2.55 14.46 13.96
N MET A 69 2.32 15.07 12.79
CA MET A 69 1.14 14.85 11.95
C MET A 69 1.59 14.26 10.62
N ALA A 70 1.02 13.11 10.26
CA ALA A 70 1.25 12.47 8.98
C ALA A 70 -0.06 12.44 8.18
N THR A 71 0.00 12.89 6.94
CA THR A 71 -1.08 12.71 5.96
C THR A 71 -0.66 11.58 5.02
N LYS A 72 -1.45 10.52 4.94
CA LYS A 72 -1.20 9.36 4.07
C LYS A 72 -2.27 9.34 2.98
N GLY A 73 -1.85 9.17 1.74
CA GLY A 73 -2.75 8.84 0.63
C GLY A 73 -2.86 7.33 0.50
N THR A 74 -4.07 6.81 0.57
CA THR A 74 -4.41 5.39 0.39
C THR A 74 -5.16 5.17 -0.93
N MET A 75 -5.41 3.91 -1.34
CA MET A 75 -6.25 3.59 -2.51
C MET A 75 -7.66 4.20 -2.44
N MET A 76 -8.13 4.59 -1.26
CA MET A 76 -9.41 5.29 -1.10
C MET A 76 -9.35 6.74 -1.59
N GLU A 77 -8.20 7.40 -1.43
CA GLU A 77 -7.99 8.81 -1.77
C GLU A 77 -7.26 8.98 -3.11
N PHE A 78 -6.49 7.96 -3.52
CA PHE A 78 -5.77 7.90 -4.78
C PHE A 78 -5.91 6.49 -5.38
N PRO A 79 -7.06 6.19 -6.02
CA PRO A 79 -7.38 4.86 -6.58
C PRO A 79 -6.37 4.36 -7.62
N GLU A 80 -5.60 5.26 -8.20
CA GLU A 80 -4.54 5.00 -9.17
C GLU A 80 -3.32 4.31 -8.55
N LEU A 81 -3.25 4.19 -7.21
CA LEU A 81 -2.28 3.35 -6.51
C LEU A 81 -2.58 1.85 -6.61
N ASN A 82 -3.70 1.47 -7.21
CA ASN A 82 -4.03 0.06 -7.40
C ASN A 82 -3.15 -0.53 -8.52
N GLY A 83 -2.20 -1.37 -8.10
CA GLY A 83 -1.36 -2.19 -8.97
C GLY A 83 -1.60 -3.69 -8.77
#